data_AF-A0A341D5B8-F1
#
_entry.id   AF-A0A341D5B8-F1
#
_cell.length_a   1.000
_cell.length_b   1.000
_cell.length_c   1.000
_cell.angle_alpha   90.00
_cell.angle_beta   90.00
_cell.angle_gamma   90.00
#
_symmetry.space_group_name_H-M   'P 1'
#
loop_
_entity.id
_entity.type
_entity.pdbx_description
1 polymer ?
#
loop_
_entity_poly.entity_id
_entity_poly.type
_entity_poly.pdbx_seq_one_letter_code
_entity_poly.pdbx_strand_id
1 'polypeptide(L)'
;MRFGSKMMPMFLTVYLSNNEQHFTEVPVTPETICRDVVDLCKEPGESDCHLAEVWCGSERPVADNERMFDVLQRFGSQRGEVRFFLRHERPPGRDIVSGPRSQDPSLKRNGVKVPGEHRRKENG
;
A
#
# COMPACT_ATOMS: atom_id res chain seq x y z
N MET A 1 35.59 -26.58 -6.00
CA MET A 1 35.07 -25.40 -6.71
C MET A 1 33.59 -25.22 -6.37
N ARG A 2 33.23 -24.29 -5.49
CA ARG A 2 31.81 -23.89 -5.36
C ARG A 2 31.68 -22.65 -6.21
N PHE A 3 31.28 -22.85 -7.46
CA PHE A 3 30.82 -21.77 -8.33
C PHE A 3 29.57 -21.18 -7.65
N GLY A 4 29.78 -20.26 -6.71
CA GLY A 4 28.75 -19.35 -6.27
C GLY A 4 28.50 -18.46 -7.46
N SER A 5 27.63 -18.92 -8.37
CA SER A 5 27.07 -18.12 -9.44
C SER A 5 26.67 -16.81 -8.79
N LYS A 6 27.45 -15.75 -9.06
CA LYS A 6 27.17 -14.39 -8.65
C LYS A 6 25.92 -14.00 -9.43
N MET A 7 24.78 -14.51 -8.97
CA MET A 7 23.47 -14.23 -9.54
C MET A 7 23.34 -12.74 -9.36
N MET A 8 23.51 -11.98 -10.44
CA MET A 8 23.48 -10.53 -10.37
C MET A 8 22.19 -10.15 -9.65
N PRO A 9 22.25 -9.36 -8.56
CA PRO A 9 21.04 -8.94 -7.88
C PRO A 9 20.17 -8.23 -8.92
N MET A 10 18.95 -8.72 -9.11
CA MET A 10 17.99 -8.02 -9.96
C MET A 10 17.39 -6.91 -9.11
N PHE A 11 17.30 -5.71 -9.67
CA PHE A 11 16.71 -4.58 -8.97
C PHE A 11 15.29 -4.40 -9.47
N LEU A 12 14.38 -4.16 -8.54
CA LEU A 12 12.97 -3.99 -8.81
C LEU A 12 12.57 -2.58 -8.39
N THR A 13 12.09 -1.79 -9.35
CA THR A 13 11.72 -0.39 -9.12
C THR A 13 10.32 -0.32 -8.53
N VAL A 14 10.25 0.09 -7.27
CA VAL A 14 9.00 0.23 -6.51
C VAL A 14 8.74 1.69 -6.23
N TYR A 15 7.64 2.21 -6.77
CA TYR A 15 7.13 3.55 -6.51
C TYR A 15 6.33 3.51 -5.21
N LEU A 16 6.80 4.25 -4.20
CA LEU A 16 6.25 4.26 -2.83
C LEU A 16 4.96 5.09 -2.72
N SER A 17 4.69 5.94 -3.71
CA SER A 17 3.52 6.79 -3.75
C SER A 17 3.05 6.97 -5.20
N ASN A 18 1.92 7.62 -5.42
CA ASN A 18 1.44 7.98 -6.76
C ASN A 18 2.39 8.97 -7.50
N ASN A 19 3.52 9.31 -6.89
CA ASN A 19 4.52 10.19 -7.45
C ASN A 19 5.66 9.34 -8.01
N GLU A 20 5.82 9.32 -9.34
CA GLU A 20 6.90 8.61 -10.04
C GLU A 20 8.31 9.10 -9.64
N GLN A 21 8.39 10.23 -8.94
CA GLN A 21 9.64 10.78 -8.41
C GLN A 21 10.08 10.12 -7.09
N HIS A 22 9.20 9.37 -6.42
CA HIS A 22 9.50 8.71 -5.15
C HIS A 22 9.46 7.19 -5.36
N PHE A 23 10.60 6.65 -5.81
CA PHE A 23 10.79 5.22 -6.01
C PHE A 23 12.01 4.72 -5.23
N THR A 24 12.01 3.42 -4.99
CA THR A 24 13.14 2.69 -4.42
C THR A 24 13.47 1.51 -5.31
N GLU A 25 14.76 1.20 -5.43
CA GLU A 25 15.26 0.04 -6.15
C GLU A 25 15.67 -1.01 -5.13
N VAL A 26 14.79 -1.99 -4.91
CA VAL A 26 15.07 -3.07 -3.97
C VAL A 26 15.80 -4.21 -4.69
N PRO A 27 16.94 -4.69 -4.16
CA PRO A 27 17.57 -5.88 -4.69
C PRO A 27 16.70 -7.10 -4.36
N VAL A 28 16.19 -7.76 -5.38
CA VAL A 28 15.38 -8.96 -5.26
C VAL A 28 16.20 -10.20 -5.60
N THR A 29 16.01 -11.23 -4.79
CA THR A 29 16.54 -12.58 -5.01
C THR A 29 15.42 -13.51 -5.50
N PRO A 30 15.73 -14.69 -6.06
CA PRO A 30 14.72 -15.71 -6.37
C PRO A 30 13.88 -16.17 -5.18
N GLU A 31 14.34 -15.90 -3.95
CA GLU A 31 13.64 -16.21 -2.71
C GLU A 31 12.76 -15.03 -2.24
N THR A 32 12.99 -13.82 -2.78
CA THR A 32 12.24 -12.61 -2.43
C THR A 32 10.83 -12.67 -3.01
N ILE A 33 9.84 -12.55 -2.12
CA ILE A 33 8.41 -12.52 -2.46
C ILE A 33 7.85 -11.11 -2.42
N CYS A 34 6.66 -10.92 -2.98
CA CYS A 34 5.95 -9.64 -2.99
C CYS A 34 5.82 -9.07 -1.59
N ARG A 35 5.54 -9.91 -0.59
CA ARG A 35 5.38 -9.47 0.79
C ARG A 35 6.65 -8.89 1.41
N ASP A 36 7.83 -9.43 1.07
CA ASP A 36 9.12 -8.89 1.49
C ASP A 36 9.34 -7.49 0.91
N VAL A 37 9.02 -7.30 -0.37
CA VAL A 37 9.13 -6.00 -1.03
C VAL A 37 8.19 -4.98 -0.40
N VAL A 38 6.94 -5.38 -0.14
CA VAL A 38 5.97 -4.56 0.55
C VAL A 38 6.48 -4.18 1.93
N ASP A 39 6.99 -5.12 2.73
CA ASP A 39 7.50 -4.84 4.09
C ASP A 39 8.70 -3.89 4.08
N LEU A 40 9.62 -4.03 3.11
CA LEU A 40 10.78 -3.15 2.95
C LEU A 40 10.42 -1.73 2.50
N CYS A 41 9.41 -1.61 1.65
CA CYS A 41 9.00 -0.35 1.05
C CYS A 41 7.98 0.41 1.91
N LYS A 42 7.27 -0.28 2.81
CA LYS A 42 6.18 0.25 3.61
C LYS A 42 6.69 1.07 4.79
N GLU A 43 6.13 2.25 4.99
CA GLU A 43 6.46 3.10 6.13
C GLU A 43 5.76 2.65 7.43
N PRO A 44 6.38 2.88 8.61
CA PRO A 44 5.77 2.60 9.89
C PRO A 44 4.53 3.49 10.11
N GLY A 45 3.35 2.87 10.16
CA GLY A 45 2.05 3.55 10.30
C GLY A 45 1.09 3.30 9.13
N GLU A 46 1.60 2.82 8.00
CA GLU A 46 0.79 2.37 6.87
C GLU A 46 0.13 1.03 7.20
N SER A 47 -1.11 0.79 6.78
CA SER A 47 -1.83 -0.47 6.99
C SER A 47 -2.51 -0.88 5.67
N ASP A 48 -2.45 -2.17 5.32
CA ASP A 48 -3.08 -2.73 4.11
C ASP A 48 -2.47 -2.32 2.74
N CYS A 49 -1.15 -2.43 2.61
CA CYS A 49 -0.45 -2.19 1.34
C CYS A 49 -0.45 -3.42 0.43
N HIS A 50 -0.54 -3.20 -0.89
CA HIS A 50 -0.34 -4.23 -1.92
C HIS A 50 0.54 -3.70 -3.05
N LEU A 51 1.22 -4.59 -3.76
CA LEU A 51 2.06 -4.22 -4.89
C LEU A 51 1.25 -4.36 -6.19
N ALA A 52 1.28 -3.35 -7.04
CA ALA A 52 0.69 -3.39 -8.38
C ALA A 52 1.81 -3.37 -9.43
N GLU A 53 1.86 -4.39 -10.29
CA GLU A 53 2.75 -4.43 -11.45
C GLU A 53 2.11 -3.66 -12.61
N VAL A 54 2.81 -2.67 -13.16
CA VAL A 54 2.40 -1.94 -14.35
C VAL A 54 3.38 -2.24 -15.46
N TRP A 55 2.88 -2.80 -16.56
CA TRP A 55 3.67 -3.09 -17.75
C TRP A 55 2.98 -2.55 -19.00
N CYS A 56 3.66 -1.69 -19.77
CA CYS A 56 3.14 -1.08 -21.00
C CYS A 56 1.72 -0.48 -20.84
N GLY A 57 1.41 0.11 -19.68
CA GLY A 57 0.09 0.67 -19.36
C GLY A 57 -0.96 -0.35 -18.87
N SER A 58 -0.61 -1.63 -18.76
CA SER A 58 -1.43 -2.64 -18.08
C SER A 58 -1.03 -2.74 -16.60
N GLU A 59 -1.87 -2.21 -15.71
CA GLU A 59 -1.75 -2.40 -14.26
C GLU A 59 -2.41 -3.71 -13.85
N ARG A 60 -1.70 -4.55 -13.09
CA ARG A 60 -2.25 -5.75 -12.44
C ARG A 60 -1.80 -5.80 -10.98
N PRO A 61 -2.68 -6.20 -10.05
CA PRO A 61 -2.29 -6.46 -8.68
C PRO A 61 -1.42 -7.71 -8.62
N VAL A 62 -0.31 -7.63 -7.88
CA VAL A 62 0.57 -8.76 -7.59
C VAL A 62 0.08 -9.43 -6.31
N ALA A 63 -0.03 -10.76 -6.32
CA ALA A 63 -0.41 -11.48 -5.11
C ALA A 63 0.76 -11.53 -4.12
N ASP A 64 0.46 -11.48 -2.82
CA ASP A 64 1.48 -11.42 -1.76
C ASP A 64 2.47 -12.58 -1.78
N ASN A 65 2.01 -13.74 -2.29
CA ASN A 65 2.75 -14.99 -2.33
C ASN A 65 3.50 -15.20 -3.66
N GLU A 66 3.47 -14.22 -4.56
CA GLU A 66 4.24 -14.24 -5.81
C GLU A 66 5.71 -13.97 -5.56
N ARG A 67 6.57 -14.65 -6.32
CA ARG A 67 8.01 -14.42 -6.31
C ARG A 67 8.35 -13.31 -7.28
N MET A 68 9.03 -12.29 -6.81
CA MET A 68 9.46 -11.15 -7.65
C MET A 68 10.31 -11.62 -8.83
N PHE A 69 11.14 -12.65 -8.61
CA PHE A 69 11.94 -13.24 -9.66
C PHE A 69 11.10 -13.98 -10.72
N ASP A 70 10.02 -14.65 -10.32
CA ASP A 70 9.12 -15.35 -11.26
C ASP A 70 8.34 -14.34 -12.10
N VAL A 71 7.87 -13.26 -11.47
CA VAL A 71 7.25 -12.11 -12.13
C VAL A 71 8.21 -11.51 -13.17
N LEU A 72 9.45 -11.19 -12.77
CA LEU A 72 10.48 -10.68 -13.68
C LEU A 72 10.80 -11.67 -14.81
N GLN A 73 10.84 -12.98 -14.52
CA GLN A 73 11.04 -14.02 -15.53
C GLN A 73 9.88 -14.09 -16.52
N ARG A 74 8.62 -13.88 -16.06
CA ARG A 74 7.44 -13.80 -16.93
C ARG A 74 7.55 -12.68 -17.97
N PHE A 75 8.15 -11.55 -17.58
CA PHE A 75 8.43 -10.44 -18.50
C PHE A 75 9.69 -10.66 -19.36
N GLY A 76 10.60 -11.55 -18.97
CA GLY A 76 11.78 -11.92 -19.76
C GLY A 76 12.66 -10.72 -20.13
N SER A 77 12.72 -10.38 -21.42
CA SER A 77 13.48 -9.22 -21.92
C SER A 77 12.86 -7.86 -21.55
N GLN A 78 11.57 -7.82 -21.24
CA GLN A 78 10.82 -6.59 -20.92
C GLN A 78 10.79 -6.32 -19.40
N ARG A 79 11.54 -7.08 -18.62
CA ARG A 79 11.67 -6.92 -17.17
C ARG A 79 12.18 -5.54 -16.71
N GLY A 80 12.82 -4.77 -17.60
CA GLY A 80 13.25 -3.40 -17.31
C GLY A 80 12.15 -2.35 -17.51
N GLU A 81 11.03 -2.72 -18.14
CA GLU A 81 9.88 -1.84 -18.36
C GLU A 81 8.78 -2.00 -17.30
N VAL A 82 8.77 -3.12 -16.58
CA VAL A 82 7.78 -3.32 -15.50
C VAL A 82 8.09 -2.39 -14.34
N ARG A 83 7.06 -1.70 -13.88
CA ARG A 83 7.10 -0.75 -12.76
C ARG A 83 6.18 -1.26 -11.67
N PHE A 84 6.64 -1.23 -10.43
CA PHE A 84 5.82 -1.70 -9.31
C PHE A 84 5.36 -0.52 -8.49
N PHE A 85 4.08 -0.43 -8.19
CA PHE A 85 3.52 0.64 -7.38
C PHE A 85 3.05 0.04 -6.06
N LEU A 86 3.56 0.58 -4.95
CA LEU A 86 3.02 0.28 -3.64
C LEU A 86 1.71 1.06 -3.49
N ARG A 87 0.58 0.34 -3.43
CA ARG A 87 -0.75 0.92 -3.27
C ARG A 87 -1.24 0.65 -1.85
N HIS A 88 -1.84 1.67 -1.26
CA HIS A 88 -2.26 1.70 0.15
C HIS A 88 -3.79 1.60 0.27
N GLU A 89 -4.46 1.26 -0.82
CA GLU A 89 -5.89 1.00 -0.82
C GLU A 89 -6.12 -0.47 -0.52
N ARG A 90 -6.82 -0.75 0.59
CA ARG A 90 -7.51 -2.04 0.72
C ARG A 90 -8.32 -2.25 -0.57
N PRO A 91 -8.25 -3.43 -1.21
CA PRO A 91 -9.21 -3.76 -2.26
C PRO A 91 -10.63 -3.51 -1.69
N PRO A 92 -11.57 -2.95 -2.47
CA PRO A 92 -12.81 -2.32 -1.97
C PRO A 92 -13.84 -3.28 -1.33
N GLY A 93 -13.43 -4.43 -0.81
CA GLY A 93 -14.30 -5.51 -0.30
C GLY A 93 -14.13 -5.89 1.17
N ARG A 94 -13.29 -5.23 1.98
CA ARG A 94 -13.20 -5.55 3.42
C ARG A 94 -13.07 -4.30 4.30
N ASP A 95 -14.25 -3.82 4.67
CA ASP A 95 -14.47 -3.04 5.88
C ASP A 95 -13.74 -3.65 7.10
N ILE A 96 -13.43 -2.81 8.07
CA ILE A 96 -12.84 -3.05 9.41
C ILE A 96 -11.46 -2.39 9.60
N VAL A 97 -11.52 -1.09 9.84
CA VAL A 97 -10.66 -0.28 10.74
C VAL A 97 -9.15 -0.54 10.72
N SER A 98 -8.40 0.37 10.10
CA SER A 98 -7.06 0.82 10.56
C SER A 98 -6.60 2.00 9.70
N GLY A 99 -7.25 3.14 9.90
CA GLY A 99 -6.51 4.40 9.77
C GLY A 99 -6.03 4.77 11.17
N PRO A 100 -4.87 5.43 11.34
CA PRO A 100 -4.60 6.16 12.56
C PRO A 100 -5.54 7.38 12.58
N ARG A 101 -6.82 7.13 12.85
CA ARG A 101 -7.70 8.18 13.34
C ARG A 101 -7.16 8.42 14.74
N SER A 102 -6.41 9.51 14.89
CA SER A 102 -6.01 10.04 16.19
C SER A 102 -7.27 10.09 17.05
N GLN A 103 -7.44 9.05 17.86
CA GLN A 103 -8.60 8.84 18.68
C GLN A 103 -8.29 9.58 19.96
N ASP A 104 -8.58 10.88 19.97
CA ASP A 104 -8.65 11.63 21.22
C ASP A 104 -9.65 10.90 22.14
N PRO A 105 -9.20 10.35 23.28
CA PRO A 105 -10.08 9.73 24.24
C PRO A 105 -10.29 10.73 25.37
N SER A 106 -10.92 11.87 25.10
CA SER A 106 -11.25 12.81 26.15
C SER A 106 -12.44 13.69 25.79
N LEU A 107 -13.64 13.23 26.18
CA LEU A 107 -14.38 13.81 27.31
C LEU A 107 -15.88 13.51 27.19
N LYS A 108 -16.33 12.67 28.14
CA LYS A 108 -17.60 12.79 28.87
C LYS A 108 -18.91 12.64 28.09
N ARG A 109 -19.51 11.47 28.31
CA ARG A 109 -20.96 11.30 28.53
C ARG A 109 -21.51 12.48 29.35
N ASN A 110 -22.66 12.99 28.91
CA ASN A 110 -23.88 13.24 29.69
C ASN A 110 -24.57 14.52 29.22
N GLY A 111 -25.83 14.41 28.80
CA GLY A 111 -26.68 15.57 28.57
C GLY A 111 -27.75 15.36 27.50
N VAL A 112 -28.76 14.56 27.81
CA VAL A 112 -30.06 14.69 27.14
C VAL A 112 -30.51 16.14 27.32
N LYS A 113 -30.56 16.92 26.24
CA LYS A 113 -31.35 18.16 26.19
C LYS A 113 -32.32 18.07 25.01
N VAL A 114 -33.57 17.86 25.42
CA VAL A 114 -34.81 17.98 24.63
C VAL A 114 -34.78 19.18 23.66
N PRO A 115 -35.23 19.02 22.40
CA PRO A 115 -35.56 20.15 21.55
C PRO A 115 -37.05 20.51 21.76
N GLY A 116 -37.33 21.71 22.25
CA GLY A 116 -38.72 22.13 22.42
C GLY A 116 -38.89 23.60 22.81
N GLU A 117 -39.20 24.42 21.81
CA GLU A 117 -40.01 25.65 21.90
C GLU A 117 -39.47 26.81 22.76
N HIS A 118 -38.68 27.69 22.13
CA HIS A 118 -38.73 29.12 22.44
C HIS A 118 -39.17 29.89 21.20
N ARG A 119 -40.47 29.78 20.89
CA ARG A 119 -41.13 30.68 19.95
C ARG A 119 -41.33 32.03 20.62
N ARG A 120 -40.40 32.94 20.36
CA ARG A 120 -40.63 34.40 20.50
C ARG A 120 -41.84 34.80 19.66
N LYS A 121 -42.78 35.54 20.26
CA LYS A 121 -43.43 36.74 19.67
C LYS A 121 -44.20 37.50 20.76
N GLU A 122 -43.74 38.73 20.93
CA GLU A 122 -44.34 39.89 21.58
C GLU A 122 -45.70 40.25 20.95
N ASN A 123 -46.69 40.60 21.77
CA ASN A 123 -47.48 41.84 21.66
C ASN A 123 -48.61 41.88 22.69
N GLY A 124 -48.77 43.05 23.31
CA GLY A 124 -50.00 43.48 23.96
C GLY A 124 -50.97 44.12 22.97
#